data_AF-A0A2T9ZMZ7-F1
#
_entry.id   AF-A0A2T9ZMZ7-F1
#
_cell.length_a   1.000
_cell.length_b   1.000
_cell.length_c   1.000
_cell.angle_alpha   90.00
_cell.angle_beta   90.00
_cell.angle_gamma   90.00
#
_symmetry.space_group_name_H-M   'P 1'
#
loop_
_entity.id
_entity.type
_entity.pdbx_description
1 polymer ?
#
loop_
_entity_poly.entity_id
_entity_poly.type
_entity_poly.pdbx_seq_one_letter_code
_entity_poly.pdbx_strand_id
1 'polypeptide(L)'
;MRKSLQTFGLSIFIVLAFLVIGIGFLFGIDNPVPWIMIAILITLPFIHKKMTARKFVSWDDGLSVGIQAIDDEHQKLLTLINNLQTSVLYPTGETFERQALSELVDYTKYHFEREEKLMSENGYPDFEEHKKQHEEMIAKVSRFLESYEKDREATIDELTVFLKTWLVDHIAGTDKKYSQFLREKGIR
;
A
#
# COMPACT_ATOMS: atom_id res chain seq x y z
N MET A 1 11.98 -8.51 14.04
CA MET A 1 11.66 -8.52 15.50
C MET A 1 10.29 -7.94 15.87
N ARG A 2 9.88 -6.76 15.37
CA ARG A 2 8.61 -6.12 15.80
C ARG A 2 7.35 -6.92 15.40
N LYS A 3 7.33 -7.49 14.19
CA LYS A 3 6.22 -8.31 13.68
C LYS A 3 6.11 -9.66 14.41
N SER A 4 7.23 -10.32 14.73
CA SER A 4 7.20 -11.58 15.48
C SER A 4 6.72 -11.39 16.92
N LEU A 5 7.05 -10.26 17.54
CA LEU A 5 6.57 -9.89 18.88
C LEU A 5 5.06 -9.62 18.90
N GLN A 6 4.52 -9.02 17.84
CA GLN A 6 3.07 -8.79 17.68
C GLN A 6 2.30 -10.10 17.44
N THR A 7 2.79 -10.98 16.58
CA THR A 7 2.18 -12.31 16.36
C THR A 7 2.28 -13.18 17.60
N PHE A 8 3.38 -13.08 18.35
CA PHE A 8 3.57 -13.77 19.62
C PHE A 8 2.61 -13.23 20.70
N GLY A 9 2.45 -11.91 20.79
CA GLY A 9 1.49 -11.27 21.72
C GLY A 9 0.04 -11.66 21.43
N LEU A 10 -0.37 -11.72 20.15
CA LEU A 10 -1.70 -12.18 19.76
C LEU A 10 -1.92 -13.66 20.10
N SER A 11 -0.91 -14.50 19.86
CA SER A 11 -0.98 -15.93 20.18
C SER A 11 -1.09 -16.17 21.69
N ILE A 12 -0.32 -15.43 22.49
CA ILE A 12 -0.43 -15.45 23.96
C ILE A 12 -1.81 -14.99 24.41
N PHE A 13 -2.34 -13.90 23.85
CA PHE A 13 -3.67 -13.41 24.18
C PHE A 13 -4.75 -14.47 23.91
N ILE A 14 -4.69 -15.16 22.76
CA ILE A 14 -5.64 -16.23 22.41
C ILE A 14 -5.54 -17.39 23.42
N VAL A 15 -4.32 -17.83 23.76
CA VAL A 15 -4.11 -18.91 24.75
C VAL A 15 -4.65 -18.50 26.13
N LEU A 16 -4.34 -17.29 26.60
CA LEU A 16 -4.85 -16.76 27.86
C LEU A 16 -6.38 -16.64 27.84
N ALA A 17 -6.98 -16.24 26.72
CA ALA A 17 -8.42 -16.16 26.57
C ALA A 17 -9.10 -17.54 26.73
N PHE A 18 -8.53 -18.59 26.14
CA PHE A 18 -9.04 -19.96 26.34
C PHE A 18 -8.90 -20.43 27.79
N LEU A 19 -7.81 -20.09 28.48
CA LEU A 19 -7.64 -20.39 29.90
C LEU A 19 -8.68 -19.67 30.77
N VAL A 20 -8.95 -18.40 30.50
CA VAL A 20 -9.98 -17.61 31.21
C VAL A 20 -11.37 -18.17 30.98
N ILE A 21 -11.69 -18.60 29.76
CA ILE A 21 -12.96 -19.26 29.44
C ILE A 21 -13.11 -20.56 30.24
N GLY A 22 -12.08 -21.42 30.23
CA GLY A 22 -12.09 -22.69 30.96
C GLY A 22 -12.24 -22.50 32.47
N ILE A 23 -11.48 -21.58 33.06
CA ILE A 23 -11.57 -21.25 34.50
C ILE A 23 -12.94 -20.66 34.83
N GLY A 24 -13.46 -19.74 34.01
CA GLY A 24 -14.74 -19.09 34.27
C GLY A 24 -15.91 -20.07 34.32
N PHE A 25 -15.91 -21.10 33.47
CA PHE A 25 -16.94 -22.16 33.50
C PHE A 25 -16.83 -23.08 34.72
N LEU A 26 -15.69 -23.17 35.40
CA LEU A 26 -15.58 -23.88 36.69
C LEU A 26 -16.41 -23.19 37.80
N PHE A 27 -16.70 -21.91 37.64
CA PHE A 27 -17.54 -21.13 38.55
C PHE A 27 -19.02 -21.09 38.13
N GLY A 28 -19.43 -21.96 37.20
CA GLY A 28 -20.82 -22.09 36.74
C GLY A 28 -21.06 -21.49 35.36
N ILE A 29 -22.08 -22.02 34.66
CA ILE A 29 -22.43 -21.61 33.29
C ILE A 29 -23.05 -20.21 33.22
N ASP A 30 -23.63 -19.75 34.33
CA ASP A 30 -24.20 -18.41 34.49
C ASP A 30 -23.13 -17.33 34.68
N ASN A 31 -21.85 -17.71 34.79
CA ASN A 31 -20.75 -16.76 34.83
C ASN A 31 -20.66 -16.02 33.49
N PRO A 32 -20.73 -14.68 33.46
CA PRO A 32 -20.71 -13.93 32.22
C PRO A 32 -19.32 -13.87 31.56
N VAL A 33 -18.23 -14.14 32.30
CA VAL A 33 -16.86 -13.96 31.81
C VAL A 33 -16.53 -14.86 30.61
N PRO A 34 -16.78 -16.18 30.63
CA PRO A 34 -16.59 -17.03 29.45
C PRO A 34 -17.36 -16.55 28.22
N TRP A 35 -18.63 -16.13 28.39
CA TRP A 35 -19.48 -15.66 27.30
C TRP A 35 -18.97 -14.35 26.67
N ILE A 36 -18.49 -13.41 27.50
CA ILE A 36 -17.85 -12.17 27.02
C ILE A 36 -16.58 -12.49 26.23
N MET A 37 -15.73 -13.39 26.74
CA MET A 37 -14.49 -13.78 26.06
C MET A 37 -14.75 -14.49 24.73
N ILE A 38 -15.77 -15.35 24.66
CA ILE A 38 -16.21 -15.98 23.41
C ILE A 38 -16.68 -14.92 22.41
N ALA A 39 -17.47 -13.93 22.84
CA ALA A 39 -17.91 -12.83 21.97
C ALA A 39 -16.73 -12.01 21.43
N ILE A 40 -15.71 -11.74 22.25
CA ILE A 40 -14.47 -11.05 21.83
C ILE A 40 -13.71 -11.89 20.79
N LEU A 41 -13.53 -13.19 21.03
CA LEU A 41 -12.84 -14.10 20.09
C LEU A 41 -13.60 -14.23 18.75
N ILE A 42 -14.94 -14.25 18.77
CA ILE A 42 -15.76 -14.32 17.56
C ILE A 42 -15.70 -13.01 16.76
N THR A 43 -15.60 -11.86 17.42
CA THR A 43 -15.55 -10.54 16.75
C THR A 43 -14.15 -10.20 16.22
N LEU A 44 -13.09 -10.79 16.78
CA LEU A 44 -11.69 -10.57 16.38
C LEU A 44 -11.43 -10.73 14.87
N PRO A 45 -11.87 -11.81 14.18
CA PRO A 45 -11.71 -11.95 12.73
C PRO A 45 -12.41 -10.85 11.92
N PHE A 46 -13.56 -10.37 12.39
CA PHE A 46 -14.33 -9.31 11.72
C PHE A 46 -13.68 -7.94 11.93
N ILE A 47 -13.20 -7.66 13.15
CA ILE A 47 -12.45 -6.43 13.46
C ILE A 47 -11.15 -6.41 12.66
N HIS A 48 -10.42 -7.53 12.63
CA HIS A 48 -9.22 -7.69 11.82
C HIS A 48 -9.53 -7.43 10.34
N LYS A 49 -10.52 -8.13 9.76
CA LYS A 49 -10.96 -7.93 8.37
C LYS A 49 -11.38 -6.48 8.08
N LYS A 50 -12.04 -5.80 9.01
CA LYS A 50 -12.47 -4.40 8.85
C LYS A 50 -11.30 -3.43 8.93
N MET A 51 -10.31 -3.71 9.78
CA MET A 51 -9.07 -2.94 9.87
C MET A 51 -8.18 -3.15 8.64
N THR A 52 -8.09 -4.39 8.13
CA THR A 52 -7.37 -4.73 6.89
C THR A 52 -8.05 -4.15 5.65
N ALA A 53 -9.38 -3.96 5.68
CA ALA A 53 -10.15 -3.42 4.57
C ALA A 53 -10.00 -1.90 4.38
N ARG A 54 -9.42 -1.17 5.35
CA ARG A 54 -9.03 0.22 5.12
C ARG A 54 -7.81 0.23 4.21
N LYS A 55 -8.03 0.55 2.94
CA LYS A 55 -6.95 0.80 1.97
C LYS A 55 -6.01 1.87 2.53
N PHE A 56 -4.71 1.65 2.37
CA PHE A 56 -3.67 2.62 2.73
C PHE A 56 -3.80 3.91 1.94
N VAL A 57 -4.28 3.78 0.70
CA VAL A 57 -4.67 4.86 -0.19
C VAL A 57 -5.87 4.41 -1.02
N SER A 58 -6.84 5.29 -1.22
CA SER A 58 -8.00 5.06 -2.08
C SER A 58 -7.96 6.00 -3.27
N TRP A 59 -8.57 5.57 -4.38
CA TRP A 59 -8.86 6.48 -5.49
C TRP A 59 -9.76 7.61 -5.00
N ASP A 60 -9.47 8.80 -5.51
CA ASP A 60 -10.23 10.03 -5.31
C ASP A 60 -10.31 10.73 -6.67
N ASP A 61 -11.45 11.33 -7.01
CA ASP A 61 -11.64 12.00 -8.30
C ASP A 61 -10.67 13.19 -8.47
N GLY A 62 -10.15 13.73 -7.37
CA GLY A 62 -9.04 14.69 -7.35
C GLY A 62 -7.75 14.16 -7.94
N LEU A 63 -7.57 12.84 -8.12
CA LEU A 63 -6.41 12.23 -8.76
C LEU A 63 -6.59 12.03 -10.28
N SER A 64 -7.80 12.24 -10.82
CA SER A 64 -8.07 12.05 -12.26
C SER A 64 -7.38 13.12 -13.12
N VAL A 65 -6.58 12.71 -14.10
CA VAL A 65 -6.04 13.64 -15.12
C VAL A 65 -6.97 13.78 -16.32
N GLY A 66 -8.18 13.23 -16.26
CA GLY A 66 -9.20 13.34 -17.31
C GLY A 66 -8.82 12.64 -18.62
N ILE A 67 -7.88 11.70 -18.54
CA ILE A 67 -7.46 10.78 -19.60
C ILE A 67 -7.68 9.38 -19.05
N GLN A 68 -8.73 8.70 -19.48
CA GLN A 68 -9.24 7.46 -18.88
C GLN A 68 -8.13 6.41 -18.77
N ALA A 69 -7.36 6.24 -19.83
CA ALA A 69 -6.33 5.23 -19.85
C ALA A 69 -5.21 5.53 -18.84
N ILE A 70 -4.96 6.79 -18.45
CA ILE A 70 -3.98 7.15 -17.42
C ILE A 70 -4.59 7.00 -16.03
N ASP A 71 -5.86 7.41 -15.87
CA ASP A 71 -6.59 7.22 -14.62
C ASP A 71 -6.68 5.73 -14.23
N ASP A 72 -6.85 4.84 -15.21
CA ASP A 72 -6.82 3.39 -15.01
C ASP A 72 -5.45 2.90 -14.49
N GLU A 73 -4.34 3.47 -14.99
CA GLU A 73 -3.00 3.16 -14.52
C GLU A 73 -2.75 3.70 -13.11
N HIS A 74 -3.18 4.93 -12.81
CA HIS A 74 -3.12 5.48 -11.46
C HIS A 74 -3.90 4.59 -10.47
N GLN A 75 -5.13 4.19 -10.80
CA GLN A 75 -5.90 3.27 -9.97
C GLN A 75 -5.19 1.93 -9.75
N LYS A 76 -4.52 1.41 -10.79
CA LYS A 76 -3.71 0.20 -10.69
C LYS A 76 -2.48 0.41 -9.78
N LEU A 77 -1.76 1.52 -9.89
CA LEU A 77 -0.65 1.88 -9.00
C LEU A 77 -1.09 1.98 -7.54
N LEU A 78 -2.23 2.64 -7.27
CA LEU A 78 -2.80 2.69 -5.92
C LEU A 78 -3.14 1.29 -5.40
N THR A 79 -3.62 0.39 -6.27
CA THR A 79 -3.88 -1.00 -5.91
C THR A 79 -2.58 -1.74 -5.56
N LEU A 80 -1.52 -1.57 -6.34
CA LEU A 80 -0.21 -2.17 -6.08
C LEU A 80 0.43 -1.65 -4.77
N ILE A 81 0.31 -0.36 -4.48
CA ILE A 81 0.70 0.22 -3.18
C ILE A 81 -0.06 -0.43 -2.02
N ASN A 82 -1.37 -0.65 -2.16
CA ASN A 82 -2.15 -1.32 -1.13
C ASN A 82 -1.72 -2.78 -0.92
N ASN A 83 -1.31 -3.48 -1.99
CA ASN A 83 -0.77 -4.83 -1.91
C ASN A 83 0.59 -4.85 -1.17
N LEU A 84 1.48 -3.91 -1.47
CA LEU A 84 2.75 -3.74 -0.76
C LEU A 84 2.52 -3.41 0.73
N GLN A 85 1.58 -2.51 1.03
CA GLN A 85 1.21 -2.24 2.44
C GLN A 85 0.70 -3.50 3.14
N THR A 86 -0.04 -4.35 2.43
CA THR A 86 -0.54 -5.62 2.98
C THR A 86 0.63 -6.55 3.33
N SER A 87 1.65 -6.69 2.47
CA SER A 87 2.84 -7.47 2.80
C SER A 87 3.64 -6.89 3.97
N VAL A 88 3.57 -5.57 4.15
CA VAL A 88 4.16 -4.89 5.30
C VAL A 88 3.37 -5.16 6.59
N LEU A 89 2.04 -5.12 6.57
CA LEU A 89 1.24 -5.24 7.78
C LEU A 89 1.10 -6.69 8.29
N TYR A 90 1.15 -7.68 7.39
CA TYR A 90 0.92 -9.08 7.73
C TYR A 90 2.18 -9.93 7.52
N PRO A 91 2.31 -11.06 8.24
CA PRO A 91 3.36 -12.03 7.96
C PRO A 91 3.02 -12.81 6.67
N THR A 92 3.19 -12.18 5.51
CA THR A 92 2.93 -12.78 4.19
C THR A 92 4.11 -13.60 3.65
N GLY A 93 5.26 -13.54 4.34
CA GLY A 93 6.52 -14.12 3.87
C GLY A 93 7.31 -13.19 2.95
N GLU A 94 8.62 -13.41 2.86
CA GLU A 94 9.56 -12.59 2.08
C GLU A 94 9.24 -12.62 0.57
N THR A 95 8.92 -13.80 0.03
CA THR A 95 8.61 -13.98 -1.40
C THR A 95 7.45 -13.08 -1.85
N PHE A 96 6.37 -13.03 -1.06
CA PHE A 96 5.21 -12.21 -1.39
C PHE A 96 5.54 -10.71 -1.30
N GLU A 97 6.30 -10.28 -0.30
CA GLU A 97 6.72 -8.88 -0.17
C GLU A 97 7.61 -8.44 -1.33
N ARG A 98 8.59 -9.27 -1.71
CA ARG A 98 9.45 -9.02 -2.87
C ARG A 98 8.67 -8.95 -4.17
N GLN A 99 7.70 -9.85 -4.37
CA GLN A 99 6.84 -9.84 -5.53
C GLN A 99 6.00 -8.57 -5.58
N ALA A 100 5.33 -8.20 -4.49
CA ALA A 100 4.52 -6.99 -4.42
C ALA A 100 5.35 -5.72 -4.70
N LEU A 101 6.58 -5.69 -4.18
CA LEU A 101 7.51 -4.58 -4.41
C LEU A 101 7.96 -4.52 -5.87
N SER A 102 8.38 -5.65 -6.47
CA SER A 102 8.77 -5.71 -7.88
C SER A 102 7.63 -5.29 -8.80
N GLU A 103 6.43 -5.84 -8.59
CA GLU A 103 5.25 -5.51 -9.39
C GLU A 103 4.95 -4.00 -9.36
N LEU A 104 5.06 -3.36 -8.19
CA LEU A 104 4.86 -1.91 -8.06
C LEU A 104 5.94 -1.12 -8.81
N VAL A 105 7.22 -1.46 -8.64
CA VAL A 105 8.33 -0.75 -9.27
C VAL A 105 8.28 -0.90 -10.79
N ASP A 106 8.04 -2.10 -11.29
CA ASP A 106 8.00 -2.39 -12.73
C ASP A 106 6.81 -1.68 -13.38
N TYR A 107 5.64 -1.71 -12.73
CA TYR A 107 4.46 -1.00 -13.24
C TYR A 107 4.61 0.53 -13.19
N THR A 108 5.32 1.06 -12.20
CA THR A 108 5.63 2.50 -12.11
C THR A 108 6.50 2.94 -13.29
N LYS A 109 7.55 2.18 -13.62
CA LYS A 109 8.40 2.47 -14.79
C LYS A 109 7.61 2.42 -16.10
N TYR A 110 6.78 1.39 -16.28
CA TYR A 110 5.91 1.27 -17.44
C TYR A 110 4.97 2.47 -17.59
N HIS A 111 4.36 2.90 -16.49
CA HIS A 111 3.49 4.08 -16.47
C HIS A 111 4.26 5.36 -16.84
N PHE A 112 5.42 5.62 -16.23
CA PHE A 112 6.26 6.77 -16.58
C PHE A 112 6.67 6.78 -18.04
N GLU A 113 7.11 5.65 -18.60
CA GLU A 113 7.47 5.54 -20.02
C GLU A 113 6.29 5.94 -20.93
N ARG A 114 5.07 5.55 -20.56
CA ARG A 114 3.86 5.89 -21.30
C ARG A 114 3.50 7.36 -21.20
N GLU A 115 3.56 7.96 -20.01
CA GLU A 115 3.34 9.39 -19.83
C GLU A 115 4.38 10.22 -20.57
N GLU A 116 5.66 9.86 -20.44
CA GLU A 116 6.77 10.51 -21.13
C GLU A 116 6.57 10.46 -22.64
N LYS A 117 6.17 9.31 -23.18
CA LYS A 117 5.84 9.17 -24.59
C LYS A 117 4.68 10.08 -24.99
N LEU A 118 3.58 10.09 -24.22
CA LEU A 118 2.43 10.95 -24.48
C LEU A 118 2.79 12.44 -24.45
N MET A 119 3.55 12.87 -23.45
CA MET A 119 4.01 14.26 -23.32
C MET A 119 4.95 14.65 -24.47
N SER A 120 5.92 13.79 -24.80
CA SER A 120 6.90 14.03 -25.86
C SER A 120 6.25 14.11 -27.25
N GLU A 121 5.40 13.14 -27.61
CA GLU A 121 4.70 13.09 -28.91
C GLU A 121 3.75 14.28 -29.10
N ASN A 122 3.24 14.84 -28.02
CA ASN A 122 2.35 16.00 -28.04
C ASN A 122 3.08 17.33 -27.79
N GLY A 123 4.40 17.33 -27.57
CA GLY A 123 5.18 18.55 -27.35
C GLY A 123 4.77 19.32 -26.09
N TYR A 124 4.54 18.61 -24.98
CA TYR A 124 4.24 19.23 -23.69
C TYR A 124 5.42 20.10 -23.22
N PRO A 125 5.21 21.41 -22.93
CA PRO A 125 6.31 22.34 -22.65
C PRO A 125 7.20 21.96 -21.46
N ASP A 126 6.62 21.38 -20.41
CA ASP A 126 7.34 21.05 -19.17
C ASP A 126 7.80 19.57 -19.15
N PHE A 127 7.88 18.92 -20.31
CA PHE A 127 8.25 17.50 -20.42
C PHE A 127 9.57 17.14 -19.74
N GLU A 128 10.64 17.90 -20.00
CA GLU A 128 11.97 17.60 -19.44
C GLU A 128 12.00 17.69 -17.92
N GLU A 129 11.31 18.67 -17.33
CA GLU A 129 11.24 18.81 -15.88
C GLU A 129 10.36 17.71 -15.25
N HIS A 130 9.29 17.30 -15.94
CA HIS A 130 8.47 16.17 -15.51
C HIS A 130 9.29 14.88 -15.51
N LYS A 131 9.94 14.56 -16.64
CA LYS A 131 10.78 13.36 -16.78
C LYS A 131 11.89 13.30 -15.74
N LYS A 132 12.51 14.44 -15.43
CA LYS A 132 13.53 14.52 -14.37
C LYS A 132 12.99 14.08 -13.01
N GLN A 133 11.75 14.43 -12.66
CA GLN A 133 11.12 13.96 -11.42
C GLN A 133 10.96 12.43 -11.40
N HIS A 134 10.61 11.82 -12.54
CA HIS A 134 10.56 10.36 -12.69
C HIS A 134 11.94 9.73 -12.48
N GLU A 135 12.96 10.25 -13.14
CA GLU A 135 14.33 9.75 -13.03
C GLU A 135 14.86 9.84 -11.58
N GLU A 136 14.60 10.96 -10.90
CA GLU A 136 14.98 11.17 -9.50
C GLU A 136 14.26 10.20 -8.55
N MET A 137 12.97 9.96 -8.78
CA MET A 137 12.16 8.99 -8.04
C MET A 137 12.71 7.58 -8.21
N ILE A 138 12.95 7.12 -9.46
CA ILE A 138 13.49 5.79 -9.76
C ILE A 138 14.89 5.61 -9.17
N ALA A 139 15.73 6.64 -9.22
CA ALA A 139 17.05 6.60 -8.59
C ALA A 139 16.94 6.46 -7.06
N LYS A 140 15.97 7.13 -6.43
CA LYS A 140 15.71 7.00 -4.99
C LYS A 140 15.17 5.62 -4.62
N VAL A 141 14.25 5.07 -5.41
CA VAL A 141 13.76 3.69 -5.22
C VAL A 141 14.89 2.69 -5.34
N SER A 142 15.79 2.84 -6.31
CA SER A 142 16.96 1.96 -6.46
C SER A 142 17.84 1.91 -5.20
N ARG A 143 18.09 3.07 -4.56
CA ARG A 143 18.83 3.14 -3.28
C ARG A 143 18.09 2.46 -2.13
N PHE A 144 16.77 2.57 -2.10
CA PHE A 144 15.95 1.82 -1.14
C PHE A 144 16.02 0.32 -1.38
N LEU A 145 15.99 -0.14 -2.64
CA LEU A 145 16.13 -1.56 -2.97
C LEU A 145 17.48 -2.11 -2.52
N GLU A 146 18.58 -1.38 -2.72
CA GLU A 146 19.90 -1.76 -2.19
C GLU A 146 19.92 -1.87 -0.65
N SER A 147 19.20 -0.98 0.03
CA SER A 147 19.09 -0.99 1.50
C SER A 147 18.19 -2.14 1.97
N TYR A 148 17.13 -2.42 1.23
CA TYR A 148 16.20 -3.52 1.47
C TYR A 148 16.89 -4.89 1.36
N GLU A 149 17.83 -5.07 0.42
CA GLU A 149 18.63 -6.30 0.35
C GLU A 149 19.56 -6.49 1.57
N LYS A 150 19.95 -5.40 2.25
CA LYS A 150 20.82 -5.45 3.44
C LYS A 150 20.03 -5.64 4.73
N ASP A 151 18.97 -4.86 4.91
CA ASP A 151 18.07 -4.93 6.06
C ASP A 151 16.62 -4.66 5.62
N ARG A 152 15.97 -5.75 5.22
CA ARG A 152 14.57 -5.77 4.79
C ARG A 152 13.63 -5.21 5.85
N GLU A 153 13.76 -5.65 7.11
CA GLU A 153 12.82 -5.28 8.17
C GLU A 153 12.92 -3.79 8.52
N ALA A 154 14.13 -3.22 8.46
CA ALA A 154 14.33 -1.79 8.72
C ALA A 154 13.84 -0.91 7.56
N THR A 155 13.91 -1.41 6.31
CA THR A 155 13.73 -0.57 5.12
C THR A 155 12.30 -0.56 4.59
N ILE A 156 11.57 -1.67 4.66
CA ILE A 156 10.32 -1.83 3.90
C ILE A 156 9.22 -0.85 4.31
N ASP A 157 9.10 -0.54 5.60
CA ASP A 157 8.12 0.42 6.12
C ASP A 157 8.36 1.82 5.53
N GLU A 158 9.62 2.28 5.54
CA GLU A 158 10.02 3.58 5.01
C GLU A 158 9.81 3.67 3.50
N LEU A 159 10.25 2.64 2.76
CA LEU A 159 10.07 2.57 1.31
C LEU A 159 8.58 2.62 0.93
N THR A 160 7.73 1.87 1.63
CA THR A 160 6.29 1.82 1.33
C THR A 160 5.62 3.18 1.56
N VAL A 161 5.99 3.88 2.65
CA VAL A 161 5.51 5.23 2.92
C VAL A 161 6.02 6.21 1.86
N PHE A 162 7.29 6.13 1.48
CA PHE A 162 7.88 6.99 0.45
C PHE A 162 7.15 6.83 -0.90
N LEU A 163 6.99 5.60 -1.39
CA LEU A 163 6.32 5.30 -2.66
C LEU A 163 4.89 5.86 -2.69
N LYS A 164 4.15 5.66 -1.59
CA LYS A 164 2.77 6.15 -1.48
C LYS A 164 2.69 7.67 -1.47
N THR A 165 3.51 8.33 -0.67
CA THR A 165 3.50 9.81 -0.57
C THR A 165 3.92 10.42 -1.90
N TRP A 166 5.04 9.98 -2.46
CA TRP A 166 5.55 10.51 -3.72
C TRP A 166 4.52 10.35 -4.84
N LEU A 167 3.92 9.16 -4.98
CA LEU A 167 2.96 8.92 -6.06
C LEU A 167 1.71 9.80 -5.93
N VAL A 168 1.13 9.89 -4.74
CA VAL A 168 -0.09 10.70 -4.53
C VAL A 168 0.18 12.18 -4.79
N ASP A 169 1.31 12.69 -4.29
CA ASP A 169 1.69 14.09 -4.46
C ASP A 169 2.03 14.40 -5.93
N HIS A 170 2.70 13.47 -6.62
CA HIS A 170 3.04 13.60 -8.03
C HIS A 170 1.79 13.61 -8.92
N ILE A 171 0.85 12.68 -8.70
CA ILE A 171 -0.42 12.64 -9.44
C ILE A 171 -1.23 13.91 -9.20
N ALA A 172 -1.42 14.29 -7.94
CA ALA A 172 -2.25 15.44 -7.60
C ALA A 172 -1.61 16.79 -8.01
N GLY A 173 -0.29 16.83 -8.16
CA GLY A 173 0.48 18.05 -8.41
C GLY A 173 1.04 18.17 -9.82
N THR A 174 1.91 17.23 -10.20
CA THR A 174 2.68 17.28 -11.46
C THR A 174 1.86 16.75 -12.64
N ASP A 175 1.19 15.60 -12.50
CA ASP A 175 0.47 14.96 -13.61
C ASP A 175 -0.75 15.78 -14.03
N LYS A 176 -1.41 16.42 -13.06
CA LYS A 176 -2.50 17.37 -13.31
C LYS A 176 -2.10 18.51 -14.26
N LYS A 177 -0.83 18.89 -14.33
CA LYS A 177 -0.38 20.01 -15.18
C LYS A 177 -0.45 19.69 -16.66
N TYR A 178 -0.18 18.43 -17.07
CA TYR A 178 -0.30 18.05 -18.48
C TYR A 178 -1.76 17.84 -18.90
N SER A 179 -2.68 17.66 -17.94
CA SER A 179 -4.06 17.24 -18.18
C SER A 179 -4.79 18.13 -19.19
N GLN A 180 -4.83 19.45 -18.95
CA GLN A 180 -5.50 20.38 -19.86
C GLN A 180 -4.85 20.37 -21.24
N PHE A 181 -3.52 20.43 -21.30
CA PHE A 181 -2.75 20.48 -22.55
C PHE A 181 -3.01 19.26 -23.44
N LEU A 182 -2.95 18.05 -22.87
CA LEU A 182 -3.18 16.81 -23.63
C LEU A 182 -4.65 16.68 -24.06
N ARG A 183 -5.60 17.08 -23.19
CA ARG A 183 -7.02 17.04 -23.52
C ARG A 183 -7.42 18.01 -24.63
N GLU A 184 -6.81 19.19 -24.70
CA GLU A 184 -7.00 20.14 -25.80
C GLU A 184 -6.49 19.59 -27.14
N LYS A 185 -5.55 18.65 -27.10
CA LYS A 185 -5.07 17.89 -28.28
C LYS A 185 -5.92 16.67 -28.63
N GLY A 186 -7.04 16.48 -27.92
CA GLY A 186 -7.99 15.39 -28.19
C GLY A 186 -7.63 14.06 -27.53
N ILE A 187 -6.60 14.02 -26.68
CA ILE A 187 -6.27 12.84 -25.88
C ILE A 187 -7.33 12.69 -24.77
N ARG A 188 -7.85 11.47 -24.59
CA ARG A 188 -8.93 11.14 -23.66
C ARG A 188 -8.73 9.78 -23.03
#